data_AF-A0AAV3FJE6-F1
#
_entry.id   AF-A0AAV3FJE6-F1
#
_cell.length_a   1.000
_cell.length_b   1.000
_cell.length_c   1.000
_cell.angle_alpha   90.00
_cell.angle_beta   90.00
_cell.angle_gamma   90.00
#
_symmetry.space_group_name_H-M   'P 1'
#
loop_
_entity.id
_entity.type
_entity.pdbx_description
1 polymer ?
#
loop_
_entity_poly.entity_id
_entity_poly.type
_entity_poly.pdbx_seq_one_letter_code
_entity_poly.pdbx_strand_id
1 'polypeptide(L)' 'MEEIAYENGWISRDELLESSERYGESPYGRHLRDITEDKVRLVQNR' A
#
# COMPACT_ATOMS: atom_id res chain seq x y z
N MET A 1 1.39 -6.31 -8.60
CA MET A 1 1.47 -7.55 -7.79
C MET A 1 1.31 -7.22 -6.31
N GLU A 2 1.83 -6.09 -5.82
CA GLU A 2 1.74 -5.72 -4.41
C GLU A 2 0.31 -5.48 -3.90
N GLU A 3 -0.62 -4.95 -4.73
CA GLU A 3 -2.02 -4.80 -4.31
C GLU A 3 -2.68 -6.13 -3.94
N ILE A 4 -2.42 -7.20 -4.71
CA ILE A 4 -2.96 -8.54 -4.45
C ILE A 4 -2.29 -9.13 -3.20
N ALA A 5 -0.97 -8.95 -3.06
CA ALA A 5 -0.25 -9.43 -1.88
C ALA A 5 -0.75 -8.75 -0.60
N TYR A 6 -1.07 -7.45 -0.67
CA TYR A 6 -1.64 -6.72 0.46
C TYR A 6 -3.09 -7.12 0.75
N GLU A 7 -3.93 -7.28 -0.29
CA GLU A 7 -5.30 -7.80 -0.16
C GLU A 7 -5.32 -9.21 0.46
N ASN A 8 -4.35 -10.05 0.13
CA ASN A 8 -4.23 -11.40 0.69
C ASN A 8 -3.46 -11.44 2.02
N GLY A 9 -2.97 -10.31 2.52
CA GLY A 9 -2.19 -10.23 3.76
C GLY A 9 -0.82 -10.92 3.71
N TRP A 10 -0.26 -11.10 2.51
CA TRP A 10 1.08 -11.68 2.30
C TRP A 10 2.21 -10.69 2.61
N ILE A 11 1.92 -9.40 2.51
CA ILE A 11 2.86 -8.31 2.84
C ILE A 11 2.24 -7.37 3.86
N SER A 12 3.09 -6.80 4.70
CA SER A 12 2.66 -5.84 5.74
C SER A 12 2.44 -4.45 5.16
N ARG A 13 1.72 -3.58 5.89
CA ARG A 13 1.57 -2.16 5.53
C ARG A 13 2.91 -1.49 5.28
N ASP A 14 3.89 -1.72 6.14
CA ASP A 14 5.24 -1.15 6.02
C ASP A 14 5.96 -1.64 4.76
N GLU A 15 5.77 -2.91 4.37
CA GLU A 15 6.34 -3.42 3.11
C GLU A 15 5.65 -2.83 1.88
N LEU A 16 4.32 -2.67 1.92
CA LEU A 16 3.60 -1.99 0.84
C LEU A 16 4.03 -0.52 0.73
N LEU A 17 4.20 0.15 1.87
CA LEU A 17 4.66 1.54 1.92
C LEU A 17 6.10 1.66 1.40
N GLU A 18 7.03 0.81 1.83
CA GLU A 18 8.41 0.81 1.36
C GLU A 18 8.48 0.56 -0.16
N SER A 19 7.66 -0.36 -0.69
CA SER A 19 7.50 -0.53 -2.14
C SER A 19 6.98 0.75 -2.80
N SER A 20 5.92 1.35 -2.27
CA SER A 20 5.34 2.58 -2.83
C SER A 20 6.34 3.76 -2.82
N GLU A 21 7.17 3.87 -1.79
CA GLU A 21 8.25 4.87 -1.70
C GLU A 21 9.39 4.57 -2.67
N ARG A 22 9.68 3.29 -2.91
CA ARG A 22 10.66 2.85 -3.92
C ARG A 22 10.22 3.21 -5.35
N TYR A 23 8.91 3.25 -5.63
CA TYR A 23 8.35 3.75 -6.90
C TYR A 23 8.27 5.29 -6.98
N GLY A 24 8.45 6.00 -5.86
CA GLY A 24 8.59 7.45 -5.79
C GLY A 24 7.38 8.25 -6.30
N GLU A 25 7.64 9.44 -6.86
CA GLU A 25 6.62 10.39 -7.34
C GLU A 25 5.97 10.01 -8.69
N SER A 26 6.26 8.82 -9.22
CA SER A 26 5.60 8.35 -10.42
C SER A 26 4.08 8.28 -10.21
N PRO A 27 3.25 8.49 -11.25
CA PRO A 27 1.79 8.37 -11.16
C PRO A 27 1.33 7.05 -10.52
N TYR A 28 2.11 5.99 -10.76
CA TYR A 28 1.91 4.66 -10.18
C TYR A 28 2.22 4.59 -8.68
N GLY A 29 3.33 5.19 -8.23
CA GLY A 29 3.69 5.26 -6.81
C GLY A 29 2.70 6.08 -6.00
N ARG A 30 2.19 7.19 -6.57
CA ARG A 30 1.15 8.02 -5.95
C ARG A 30 -0.16 7.24 -5.79
N HIS A 31 -0.57 6.47 -6.81
CA HIS A 31 -1.76 5.63 -6.73
C HIS A 31 -1.64 4.53 -5.66
N LEU A 32 -0.48 3.87 -5.57
CA LEU A 32 -0.20 2.89 -4.52
C LEU A 32 -0.22 3.50 -3.11
N ARG A 33 0.30 4.72 -2.94
CA ARG A 33 0.29 5.43 -1.67
C ARG A 33 -1.13 5.75 -1.20
N ASP A 34 -1.99 6.26 -2.09
CA ASP A 34 -3.39 6.52 -1.78
C ASP A 34 -4.14 5.25 -1.38
N ILE A 35 -3.95 4.13 -2.10
CA ILE A 35 -4.57 2.85 -1.75
C ILE A 35 -4.08 2.35 -0.39
N THR A 36 -2.79 2.51 -0.11
CA THR A 36 -2.20 2.13 1.18
C THR A 36 -2.78 2.98 2.31
N GLU A 37 -2.90 4.29 2.13
CA GLU A 37 -3.41 5.20 3.14
C GLU A 37 -4.91 4.98 3.43
N ASP A 38 -5.70 4.75 2.38
CA ASP A 38 -7.16 4.51 2.49
C ASP A 38 -7.48 3.16 3.15
N LYS A 39 -6.78 2.07 2.76
CA LYS A 39 -6.98 0.75 3.37
C LYS A 39 -6.53 0.69 4.82
N VAL A 40 -5.52 1.45 5.20
CA VAL A 40 -5.04 1.51 6.58
C VAL A 40 -6.07 2.11 7.50
N ARG A 41 -6.80 3.11 7.01
CA ARG A 41 -7.91 3.71 7.75
C ARG A 41 -9.03 2.71 8.02
N LEU A 42 -9.25 1.74 7.13
CA LEU A 42 -10.24 0.68 7.30
C LEU A 42 -9.79 -0.42 8.27
N VAL A 43 -8.50 -0.75 8.30
CA VAL A 43 -7.97 -1.82 9.17
C VAL A 43 -7.74 -1.36 10.61
N GLN A 44 -7.41 -0.09 10.85
CA GLN A 44 -7.21 0.48 12.19
C GLN A 44 -8.52 0.71 12.97
N ASN A 45 -9.68 0.50 12.34
CA ASN A 45 -11.00 0.78 12.92
C ASN A 45 -11.82 -0.49 13.22
N ARG A 46 -11.14 -1.60 13.57
CA ARG A 46 -11.77 -2.88 13.95
C ARG A 46 -11.23 -3.37 15.30
#